data_AF-A0A811NE76-F1
#
_entry.id   AF-A0A811NE76-F1
#
_cell.length_a   1.000
_cell.length_b   1.000
_cell.length_c   1.000
_cell.angle_alpha   90.00
_cell.angle_beta   90.00
_cell.angle_gamma   90.00
#
_symmetry.space_group_name_H-M   'P 1'
#
loop_
_entity.id
_entity.type
_entity.pdbx_description
1 polymer ?
#
loop_
_entity_poly.entity_id
_entity_poly.type
_entity_poly.pdbx_seq_one_letter_code
_entity_poly.pdbx_strand_id
1 'polypeptide(L)'
;MHGYPYTQPSLVVCSGMLLIVHYSLRLASSGAPVNYKAYCLDMSIEPVTWVEVVKLENDALFMGHDVRSPAFSCMSPGRWGGRINYLYYAHYNQPWVLHGMGDDAEAVWDDSTDPDLVHSRGLCLKLQPF
;
A
#
# COMPACT_ATOMS: atom_id res chain seq x y z
N MET A 1 -14.79 -25.10 -4.90
CA MET A 1 -14.59 -23.99 -3.95
C MET A 1 -13.80 -22.92 -4.66
N HIS A 2 -14.45 -21.80 -5.04
CA HIS A 2 -13.80 -20.71 -5.76
C HIS A 2 -13.07 -19.82 -4.77
N GLY A 3 -11.74 -19.91 -4.74
CA GLY A 3 -10.89 -19.03 -3.92
C GLY A 3 -10.96 -17.61 -4.44
N TYR A 4 -11.20 -16.65 -3.53
CA TYR A 4 -11.09 -15.23 -3.81
C TYR A 4 -9.68 -14.91 -4.35
N PRO A 5 -9.54 -14.05 -5.37
CA PRO A 5 -8.24 -13.75 -5.98
C PRO A 5 -7.34 -13.09 -4.94
N TYR A 6 -6.37 -13.88 -4.49
CA TYR A 6 -5.23 -13.49 -3.68
C TYR A 6 -4.60 -12.23 -4.25
N THR A 7 -4.47 -11.21 -3.40
CA THR A 7 -4.00 -9.89 -3.82
C THR A 7 -2.54 -9.92 -4.20
N GLN A 8 -2.32 -9.75 -5.50
CA GLN A 8 -1.00 -9.72 -6.08
C GLN A 8 -0.28 -8.43 -5.69
N PRO A 9 1.05 -8.49 -5.49
CA PRO A 9 1.88 -7.31 -5.34
C PRO A 9 1.64 -6.33 -6.48
N SER A 10 1.58 -5.04 -6.18
CA SER A 10 1.55 -4.00 -7.21
C SER A 10 2.97 -3.52 -7.50
N LEU A 11 3.37 -3.58 -8.78
CA LEU A 11 4.62 -3.00 -9.25
C LEU A 11 4.38 -1.54 -9.65
N VAL A 12 5.16 -0.61 -9.10
CA VAL A 12 5.00 0.83 -9.33
C VAL A 12 6.35 1.47 -9.62
N VAL A 13 6.40 2.31 -10.65
CA VAL A 13 7.54 3.21 -10.87
C VAL A 13 7.28 4.49 -10.08
N CYS A 14 8.20 4.86 -9.20
CA CYS A 14 8.09 6.02 -8.31
C CYS A 14 9.39 6.82 -8.33
N SER A 15 9.40 7.99 -8.98
CA SER A 15 10.58 8.89 -9.03
C SER A 15 11.92 8.21 -9.36
N GLY A 16 11.91 7.28 -10.31
CA GLY A 16 13.09 6.53 -10.73
C GLY A 16 13.36 5.25 -9.93
N MET A 17 12.62 5.00 -8.86
CA MET A 17 12.61 3.75 -8.11
C MET A 17 11.61 2.76 -8.71
N LEU A 18 11.99 1.48 -8.76
CA LEU A 18 11.05 0.39 -9.03
C LEU A 18 10.59 -0.20 -7.71
N LEU A 19 9.31 0.01 -7.37
CA LEU A 19 8.72 -0.40 -6.11
C LEU A 19 7.82 -1.63 -6.31
N ILE A 20 7.92 -2.60 -5.41
CA ILE A 20 6.84 -3.54 -5.15
C ILE A 20 6.12 -3.10 -3.90
N VAL A 21 4.80 -2.95 -3.99
CA VAL A 21 3.96 -2.58 -2.86
C VAL A 21 3.02 -3.72 -2.55
N HIS A 22 3.05 -4.13 -1.29
CA HIS A 22 2.24 -5.20 -0.74
C HIS A 22 1.34 -4.62 0.35
N TYR A 23 0.24 -5.29 0.62
CA TYR A 23 -0.51 -5.04 1.83
C TYR A 23 -0.65 -6.33 2.64
N SER A 24 -0.70 -6.17 3.96
CA SER A 24 -0.92 -7.25 4.91
C SER A 24 -2.09 -6.89 5.80
N LEU A 25 -3.01 -7.85 5.97
CA LEU A 25 -4.14 -7.72 6.87
C LEU A 25 -3.72 -8.17 8.27
N ARG A 26 -3.85 -7.30 9.28
CA ARG A 26 -3.62 -7.65 10.68
C ARG A 26 -4.96 -8.10 11.29
N LEU A 27 -5.14 -9.42 11.44
CA LEU A 27 -6.39 -10.00 11.98
C LEU A 27 -6.59 -9.79 13.50
N ALA A 28 -5.54 -9.40 14.24
CA ALA A 28 -5.59 -9.29 15.70
C ALA A 28 -4.69 -8.15 16.20
N SER A 29 -5.22 -6.94 16.40
CA SER A 29 -4.69 -5.90 17.30
C SER A 29 -5.54 -4.63 17.27
N SER A 30 -5.43 -3.82 18.33
CA SER A 30 -5.81 -2.41 18.34
C SER A 30 -4.84 -1.64 17.41
N GLY A 31 -5.28 -1.28 16.21
CA GLY A 31 -4.46 -0.58 15.21
C GLY A 31 -5.02 -0.75 13.81
N ALA A 32 -4.34 -0.18 12.81
CA ALA A 32 -4.78 -0.22 11.42
C ALA A 32 -4.90 -1.67 10.90
N PRO A 33 -6.08 -2.10 10.43
CA PRO A 33 -6.35 -3.46 9.97
C PRO A 33 -5.56 -3.81 8.70
N VAL A 34 -5.19 -2.83 7.88
CA VAL A 34 -4.36 -2.99 6.68
C VAL A 34 -3.09 -2.20 6.83
N ASN A 35 -1.96 -2.87 6.61
CA ASN A 35 -0.64 -2.25 6.57
C ASN A 35 -0.04 -2.42 5.18
N TYR A 36 0.28 -1.30 4.54
CA TYR A 36 0.97 -1.27 3.25
C TYR A 36 2.48 -1.14 3.46
N LYS A 37 3.24 -1.97 2.75
CA LYS A 37 4.70 -1.91 2.70
C LYS A 37 5.18 -1.80 1.26
N ALA A 38 6.07 -0.86 1.02
CA ALA A 38 6.76 -0.72 -0.26
C ALA A 38 8.20 -1.23 -0.15
N TYR A 39 8.70 -1.84 -1.21
CA TYR A 39 10.07 -2.31 -1.32
C TYR A 39 10.67 -1.81 -2.63
N CYS A 40 11.83 -1.16 -2.58
CA CYS A 40 12.57 -0.70 -3.76
C CYS A 40 13.56 -1.77 -4.20
N LEU A 41 13.68 -1.95 -5.51
CA LEU A 41 14.74 -2.74 -6.10
C LEU A 41 16.08 -1.98 -5.98
N ASP A 42 16.97 -2.45 -5.13
CA ASP A 42 18.30 -1.89 -4.96
C ASP A 42 19.30 -2.62 -5.87
N MET A 43 19.68 -1.95 -6.95
CA MET A 43 20.67 -2.43 -7.92
C MET A 43 22.11 -2.06 -7.56
N SER A 44 22.34 -1.38 -6.43
CA SER A 44 23.69 -1.00 -5.98
C SER A 44 24.43 -2.15 -5.28
N ILE A 45 23.70 -3.20 -4.91
CA ILE A 45 24.21 -4.40 -4.23
C ILE A 45 24.08 -5.60 -5.18
N GLU A 46 25.07 -6.51 -5.15
CA GLU A 46 25.03 -7.77 -5.90
C GLU A 46 24.99 -8.97 -4.94
N PRO A 47 23.98 -9.87 -5.03
CA PRO A 47 22.85 -9.82 -5.96
C PRO A 47 21.88 -8.68 -5.64
N VAL A 48 21.12 -8.26 -6.65
CA VAL A 48 20.09 -7.21 -6.51
C VAL A 48 19.10 -7.63 -5.41
N THR A 49 18.78 -6.72 -4.50
CA THR A 49 17.88 -7.00 -3.36
C THR A 49 16.69 -6.05 -3.32
N TRP A 50 15.63 -6.46 -2.60
CA TRP A 50 14.47 -5.62 -2.31
C TRP A 50 14.62 -5.01 -0.92
N VAL A 51 14.64 -3.69 -0.83
CA VAL A 51 14.83 -2.94 0.42
C VAL A 51 13.54 -2.23 0.80
N GLU A 52 13.09 -2.37 2.05
CA GLU A 52 11.87 -1.71 2.53
C GLU A 52 12.00 -0.18 2.46
N VAL A 53 11.01 0.47 1.83
CA VAL A 53 10.92 1.91 1.73
C VAL A 53 9.97 2.40 2.81
N VAL A 54 10.53 3.07 3.81
CA VAL A 54 9.75 3.68 4.91
C VAL A 54 9.15 5.02 4.47
N LYS A 55 9.79 5.71 3.52
CA LYS A 55 9.39 7.06 3.09
C LYS A 55 9.51 7.25 1.57
N LEU A 56 8.46 7.78 0.93
CA LEU A 56 8.40 8.11 -0.51
C LEU A 56 8.85 9.55 -0.83
N GLU A 57 9.36 10.27 0.16
CA GLU A 57 9.69 11.69 0.06
C GLU A 57 8.52 12.57 -0.42
N ASN A 58 8.56 13.06 -1.66
CA ASN A 58 7.57 13.99 -2.22
C ASN A 58 6.48 13.30 -3.05
N ASP A 59 6.50 11.97 -3.09
CA ASP A 59 5.56 11.16 -3.85
C ASP A 59 4.41 10.65 -2.98
N ALA A 60 3.29 10.39 -3.64
CA ALA A 60 2.20 9.58 -3.12
C ALA A 60 1.92 8.41 -4.07
N LEU A 61 1.45 7.30 -3.53
CA LEU A 61 1.03 6.14 -4.30
C LEU A 61 -0.48 6.10 -4.41
N PHE A 62 -0.96 5.61 -5.54
CA PHE A 62 -2.37 5.39 -5.82
C PHE A 62 -2.57 3.93 -6.20
N MET A 63 -3.53 3.29 -5.57
CA MET A 63 -3.88 1.90 -5.82
C MET A 63 -5.36 1.76 -6.08
N GLY A 64 -5.73 1.03 -7.12
CA GLY A 64 -7.12 0.63 -7.33
C GLY A 64 -7.48 -0.62 -6.56
N HIS A 65 -8.76 -0.77 -6.25
CA HIS A 65 -9.29 -2.02 -5.69
C HIS A 65 -9.27 -3.17 -6.71
N ASP A 66 -9.58 -2.89 -7.98
CA ASP A 66 -9.60 -3.90 -9.03
C ASP A 66 -8.16 -4.24 -9.46
N VAL A 67 -7.83 -5.53 -9.57
CA VAL A 67 -6.50 -6.02 -10.01
C VAL A 67 -6.08 -5.51 -11.39
N ARG A 68 -7.03 -5.07 -12.21
CA ARG A 68 -6.79 -4.44 -13.52
C ARG A 68 -6.40 -2.97 -13.42
N SER A 69 -6.58 -2.36 -12.25
CA SER A 69 -6.22 -0.97 -11.99
C SER A 69 -4.73 -0.92 -11.66
N PRO A 70 -3.89 -0.40 -12.56
CA PRO A 70 -2.47 -0.28 -12.27
C PRO A 70 -2.27 0.72 -11.14
N ALA A 71 -1.42 0.36 -10.19
CA ALA A 71 -0.95 1.32 -9.21
C ALA A 71 0.02 2.31 -9.87
N PHE A 72 -0.01 3.56 -9.42
CA PHE A 72 0.84 4.62 -9.96
C PHE A 72 1.32 5.58 -8.87
N SER A 73 2.43 6.27 -9.13
CA SER A 73 2.94 7.33 -8.27
C SER A 73 2.51 8.71 -8.76
N CYS A 74 2.42 9.66 -7.85
CA CYS A 74 2.16 11.06 -8.14
C CYS A 74 3.14 11.93 -7.35
N MET A 75 3.96 12.69 -8.06
CA MET A 75 4.81 13.72 -7.47
C MET A 75 3.97 14.92 -7.03
N SER A 76 4.35 15.54 -5.90
CA SER A 76 3.76 16.80 -5.42
C SER A 76 2.23 16.75 -5.22
N PRO A 77 1.68 15.77 -4.50
CA PRO A 77 0.25 15.65 -4.21
C PRO A 77 -0.34 16.88 -3.51
N GLY A 78 0.49 17.69 -2.84
CA GLY A 78 0.06 18.95 -2.21
C GLY A 78 -0.61 19.95 -3.16
N ARG A 79 -0.35 19.88 -4.49
CA ARG A 79 -0.99 20.78 -5.48
C ARG A 79 -2.51 20.65 -5.56
N TRP A 80 -3.06 19.52 -5.12
CA TRP A 80 -4.49 19.27 -5.05
C TRP A 80 -4.97 19.03 -3.60
N GLY A 81 -4.14 19.37 -2.61
CA GLY A 81 -4.44 19.16 -1.19
C GLY A 81 -4.11 17.74 -0.67
N GLY A 82 -3.43 16.93 -1.47
CA GLY A 82 -2.94 15.63 -1.08
C GLY A 82 -1.69 15.68 -0.18
N ARG A 83 -1.35 14.55 0.43
CA ARG A 83 -0.23 14.40 1.34
C ARG A 83 0.87 13.57 0.69
N ILE A 84 2.12 14.00 0.90
CA ILE A 84 3.32 13.27 0.49
C ILE A 84 3.59 12.13 1.46
N ASN A 85 4.19 11.04 1.00
CA ASN A 85 4.42 9.83 1.80
C ASN A 85 3.14 9.03 2.16
N TYR A 86 2.09 9.14 1.33
CA TYR A 86 0.83 8.45 1.56
C TYR A 86 0.46 7.53 0.41
N LEU A 87 -0.31 6.50 0.77
CA LEU A 87 -0.99 5.63 -0.17
C LEU A 87 -2.48 5.93 -0.17
N TYR A 88 -2.99 6.27 -1.35
CA TYR A 88 -4.41 6.48 -1.62
C TYR A 88 -4.99 5.20 -2.20
N TYR A 89 -5.89 4.57 -1.46
CA TYR A 89 -6.57 3.37 -1.89
C TYR A 89 -7.96 3.70 -2.44
N ALA A 90 -8.17 3.35 -3.70
CA ALA A 90 -9.37 3.62 -4.42
C ALA A 90 -10.42 2.52 -4.20
N HIS A 91 -11.30 2.74 -3.23
CA HIS A 91 -12.47 1.90 -2.97
C HIS A 91 -13.68 2.32 -3.83
N TYR A 92 -14.73 1.48 -3.87
CA TYR A 92 -15.95 1.77 -4.64
C TYR A 92 -16.77 2.95 -4.10
N ASN A 93 -16.55 3.33 -2.84
CA ASN A 93 -17.27 4.40 -2.15
C ASN A 93 -16.32 5.57 -1.85
N GLN A 94 -16.79 6.80 -2.05
CA GLN A 94 -16.10 8.00 -1.58
C GLN A 94 -16.39 8.22 -0.07
N PRO A 95 -15.44 8.79 0.68
CA PRO A 95 -14.11 9.27 0.26
C PRO A 95 -13.07 8.14 0.09
N TRP A 96 -11.98 8.42 -0.63
CA TRP A 96 -10.85 7.48 -0.74
C TRP A 96 -10.26 7.17 0.64
N VAL A 97 -9.86 5.91 0.84
CA VAL A 97 -9.21 5.50 2.09
C VAL A 97 -7.74 5.91 2.04
N LEU A 98 -7.30 6.54 3.12
CA LEU A 98 -5.93 7.02 3.26
C LEU A 98 -5.15 6.07 4.16
N HIS A 99 -4.05 5.54 3.65
CA HIS A 99 -3.12 4.75 4.44
C HIS A 99 -1.78 5.46 4.51
N GLY A 100 -1.29 5.67 5.73
CA GLY A 100 0.09 6.09 5.96
C GLY A 100 1.05 4.94 5.63
N MET A 101 2.31 5.28 5.39
CA MET A 101 3.38 4.30 5.14
C MET A 101 4.40 4.32 6.27
N GLY A 102 4.96 3.16 6.62
CA GLY A 102 5.92 3.05 7.71
C GLY A 102 5.32 3.44 9.07
N ASP A 103 6.00 4.31 9.81
CA ASP A 103 5.59 4.77 11.14
C ASP A 103 4.33 5.66 11.10
N ASP A 104 4.01 6.26 9.93
CA ASP A 104 2.82 7.08 9.74
C ASP A 104 1.55 6.23 9.53
N ALA A 105 1.68 4.91 9.32
CA ALA A 105 0.55 4.03 9.01
C ALA A 105 -0.53 4.02 10.10
N GLU A 106 -0.12 3.98 11.37
CA GLU A 106 -1.05 3.90 12.51
C GLU A 106 -1.65 5.27 12.85
N ALA A 107 -0.93 6.37 12.62
CA ALA A 107 -1.38 7.73 12.96
C ALA A 107 -2.50 8.24 12.04
N VAL A 108 -2.62 7.64 10.85
CA VAL A 108 -3.53 8.08 9.79
C VAL A 108 -4.84 7.32 9.81
N TRP A 109 -4.85 6.14 10.42
CA TRP A 109 -6.00 5.26 10.39
C TRP A 109 -7.12 5.75 11.30
N ASP A 110 -8.35 5.74 10.76
CA ASP A 110 -9.59 6.05 11.47
C ASP A 110 -10.64 5.00 11.07
N ASP A 111 -11.21 4.30 12.06
CA ASP A 111 -12.31 3.33 11.91
C ASP A 111 -13.47 3.88 11.07
N SER A 112 -13.71 5.20 11.11
CA SER A 112 -14.79 5.84 10.35
C SER A 112 -14.53 5.92 8.84
N THR A 113 -13.26 5.81 8.44
CA THR A 113 -12.82 5.94 7.04
C THR A 113 -12.72 4.61 6.30
N ASP A 114 -12.84 3.48 7.02
CA ASP A 114 -12.72 2.15 6.43
C ASP A 114 -13.70 1.10 7.04
N PRO A 115 -15.02 1.32 6.89
CA PRO A 115 -16.04 0.46 7.52
C PRO A 115 -16.17 -0.93 6.86
N ASP A 116 -15.72 -1.09 5.61
CA ASP A 116 -15.91 -2.31 4.83
C ASP A 116 -14.81 -3.36 5.05
N LEU A 117 -13.66 -2.98 5.63
CA LEU A 117 -12.59 -3.93 5.98
C LEU A 117 -13.01 -5.00 7.00
N VAL A 118 -14.02 -4.72 7.82
CA VAL A 118 -14.59 -5.70 8.77
C VAL A 118 -15.18 -6.91 8.04
N HIS A 119 -15.60 -6.75 6.78
CA HIS A 119 -16.19 -7.82 5.96
C HIS A 119 -15.16 -8.61 5.13
N SER A 120 -13.95 -8.10 4.93
CA SER A 120 -12.90 -8.73 4.10
C SER A 120 -11.86 -9.52 4.92
N ARG A 121 -12.24 -10.08 6.08
CA ARG A 121 -11.41 -10.88 7.02
C ARG A 121 -10.91 -12.22 6.44
N GLY A 122 -10.43 -12.24 5.21
CA GLY A 122 -9.72 -13.36 4.59
C GLY A 122 -8.20 -13.18 4.73
N LEU A 123 -7.56 -14.15 5.38
CA LEU A 123 -6.13 -14.20 5.72
C LEU A 123 -5.17 -13.83 4.56
N CYS A 124 -4.13 -13.04 4.87
CA CYS A 124 -2.89 -13.01 4.09
C CYS A 124 -1.90 -14.05 4.66
N LEU A 125 -1.59 -15.10 3.90
CA LEU A 125 -0.50 -16.01 4.22
C LEU A 125 0.83 -15.38 3.78
N LYS A 126 1.76 -15.32 4.74
CA LYS A 126 3.14 -14.83 4.63
C LYS A 126 3.81 -15.29 3.32
N LEU A 127 4.16 -14.34 2.45
CA LEU A 127 5.04 -14.62 1.32
C LEU A 127 6.45 -14.91 1.87
N GLN A 128 7.01 -16.07 1.50
CA GLN A 128 8.42 -16.36 1.75
C GLN A 128 9.27 -15.63 0.70
N PRO A 129 10.36 -14.95 1.12
CA PRO A 129 11.34 -14.44 0.18
C PRO A 129 12.04 -15.63 -0.50
N PHE A 130 12.23 -15.54 -1.82
CA PHE A 130 13.13 -16.43 -2.56
C PHE A 130 14.58 -16.06 -2.28
#